data_AF-X1H2J5-F1
#
_entry.id   AF-X1H2J5-F1
#
_cell.length_a   1.000
_cell.length_b   1.000
_cell.length_c   1.000
_cell.angle_alpha   90.00
_cell.angle_beta   90.00
_cell.angle_gamma   90.00
#
_symmetry.space_group_name_H-M   'P 1'
#
loop_
_entity.id
_entity.type
_entity.pdbx_description
1 polymer ?
#
loop_
_entity_poly.entity_id
_entity_poly.type
_entity_poly.pdbx_seq_one_letter_code
_entity_poly.pdbx_strand_id
1 'polypeptide(L)'
;LISLTRSEHQIRVFDENIEEIDYDWDADLVGISVRTMFAKRAYNISETYRKRGVKTVLGGIHPSMCTEEALQHCDSVVVGEAEHVWHTLLQDAQAGKLKRFYNAGKLADLTCSPIPIRFMLSTERYLSDIVQTTKGCPFNCEFCSVHAFDGQRIRNKTIEQVIQEIKDIKRRGARYKKKNAVFFADDNIIANKKFARELFVALRPYNINWMCQASIDISKDDELLRLMRDSGCGGILIGFESTSKNNLARMHKAINQRYNYVEVVRKIQSYGIFV
;
A
#
# COMPACT_ATOMS: atom_id res chain seq x y z
N LEU A 1 -7.64 -7.90 1.51
CA LEU A 1 -8.98 -8.51 1.65
C LEU A 1 -9.01 -9.94 1.14
N ILE A 2 -8.56 -10.20 -0.09
CA ILE A 2 -8.51 -11.55 -0.67
C ILE A 2 -7.89 -12.58 0.29
N SER A 3 -6.66 -12.33 0.74
CA SER A 3 -5.94 -13.24 1.65
C SER A 3 -6.53 -13.34 3.06
N LEU A 4 -7.47 -12.46 3.42
CA LEU A 4 -8.23 -12.51 4.68
C LEU A 4 -9.57 -13.22 4.52
N THR A 5 -9.97 -13.53 3.30
CA THR A 5 -11.26 -14.15 2.99
C THR A 5 -11.07 -15.67 3.01
N ARG A 6 -11.98 -16.37 3.69
CA ARG A 6 -11.91 -17.83 3.81
C ARG A 6 -12.24 -18.54 2.50
N SER A 7 -11.76 -19.77 2.35
CA SER A 7 -11.93 -20.58 1.14
C SER A 7 -13.37 -20.99 0.85
N GLU A 8 -14.28 -20.88 1.83
CA GLU A 8 -15.71 -21.12 1.61
C GLU A 8 -16.37 -20.07 0.70
N HIS A 9 -15.76 -18.89 0.52
CA HIS A 9 -16.28 -17.86 -0.36
C HIS A 9 -15.63 -17.92 -1.74
N GLN A 10 -16.44 -17.75 -2.78
CA GLN A 10 -15.93 -17.47 -4.12
C GLN A 10 -15.58 -15.98 -4.22
N ILE A 11 -14.43 -15.69 -4.82
CA ILE A 11 -13.92 -14.32 -4.91
C ILE A 11 -13.59 -14.03 -6.36
N ARG A 12 -14.05 -12.88 -6.84
CA ARG A 12 -13.57 -12.26 -8.07
C ARG A 12 -13.09 -10.85 -7.76
N VAL A 13 -12.00 -10.45 -8.41
CA VAL A 13 -11.38 -9.15 -8.22
C VAL A 13 -11.36 -8.44 -9.55
N PHE A 14 -11.70 -7.16 -9.53
CA PHE A 14 -11.61 -6.28 -10.67
C PHE A 14 -10.70 -5.11 -10.32
N ASP A 15 -9.77 -4.79 -11.21
CA ASP A 15 -8.96 -3.56 -11.13
C ASP A 15 -9.25 -2.66 -12.32
N GLU A 16 -10.06 -1.63 -12.08
CA GLU A 16 -10.52 -0.69 -13.12
C GLU A 16 -9.38 0.05 -13.84
N ASN A 17 -8.15 0.04 -13.31
CA ASN A 17 -7.00 0.61 -14.02
C ASN A 17 -6.59 -0.21 -15.25
N ILE A 18 -6.95 -1.49 -15.34
CA ILE A 18 -6.45 -2.42 -16.37
C ILE A 18 -7.53 -3.28 -17.03
N GLU A 19 -8.76 -3.28 -16.50
CA GLU A 19 -9.88 -4.05 -17.01
C GLU A 19 -11.21 -3.38 -16.67
N GLU A 20 -12.26 -3.76 -17.40
CA GLU A 20 -13.62 -3.33 -17.09
C GLU A 20 -14.24 -4.21 -16.00
N ILE A 21 -15.16 -3.63 -15.23
CA ILE A 21 -15.91 -4.37 -14.21
C ILE A 21 -17.01 -5.17 -14.92
N ASP A 22 -16.99 -6.49 -14.72
CA ASP A 22 -18.08 -7.38 -15.11
C ASP A 22 -19.20 -7.29 -14.05
N TYR A 23 -20.15 -6.39 -14.29
CA TYR A 23 -21.29 -6.19 -13.39
C TYR A 23 -22.27 -7.36 -13.37
N ASP A 24 -22.18 -8.28 -14.32
CA ASP A 24 -23.07 -9.44 -14.44
C ASP A 24 -22.57 -10.64 -13.65
N TRP A 25 -21.39 -10.54 -13.03
CA TRP A 25 -20.95 -11.52 -12.04
C TRP A 25 -21.89 -11.53 -10.82
N ASP A 26 -22.45 -12.70 -10.53
CA ASP A 26 -23.44 -12.92 -9.48
C ASP A 26 -22.80 -12.82 -8.08
N ALA A 27 -22.80 -11.60 -7.54
CA ALA A 27 -22.16 -11.25 -6.28
C ALA A 27 -23.18 -11.14 -5.15
N ASP A 28 -22.95 -11.84 -4.05
CA ASP A 28 -23.73 -11.62 -2.81
C ASP A 28 -23.30 -10.33 -2.08
N LEU A 29 -22.02 -9.95 -2.23
CA LEU A 29 -21.40 -8.82 -1.55
C LEU A 29 -20.27 -8.24 -2.40
N VAL A 30 -20.22 -6.91 -2.52
CA VAL A 30 -19.16 -6.19 -3.21
C VAL A 30 -18.38 -5.31 -2.23
N GLY A 31 -17.08 -5.59 -2.08
CA GLY A 31 -16.16 -4.75 -1.33
C GLY A 31 -15.34 -3.85 -2.27
N ILE A 32 -15.33 -2.54 -2.01
CA ILE A 32 -14.62 -1.55 -2.83
C ILE A 32 -13.56 -0.85 -1.97
N SER A 33 -12.30 -0.93 -2.39
CA SER A 33 -11.20 -0.19 -1.77
C SER A 33 -11.11 1.21 -2.38
N VAL A 34 -11.23 2.25 -1.56
CA VAL A 34 -11.43 3.62 -2.02
C VAL A 34 -10.29 4.52 -1.57
N ARG A 35 -9.57 5.04 -2.56
CA ARG A 35 -8.64 6.17 -2.41
C ARG A 35 -9.40 7.47 -2.69
N THR A 36 -9.01 8.56 -2.03
CA THR A 36 -9.71 9.86 -2.14
C THR A 36 -9.90 10.33 -3.57
N MET A 37 -8.88 10.18 -4.43
CA MET A 37 -8.95 10.58 -5.84
C MET A 37 -10.00 9.80 -6.67
N PHE A 38 -10.42 8.63 -6.20
CA PHE A 38 -11.39 7.76 -6.88
C PHE A 38 -12.74 7.65 -6.16
N ALA A 39 -12.97 8.47 -5.12
CA ALA A 39 -14.17 8.40 -4.28
C ALA A 39 -15.48 8.44 -5.09
N LYS A 40 -15.65 9.45 -5.94
CA LYS A 40 -16.84 9.60 -6.78
C LYS A 40 -17.05 8.39 -7.71
N ARG A 41 -15.96 7.83 -8.25
CA ARG A 41 -16.06 6.63 -9.11
C ARG A 41 -16.49 5.41 -8.30
N ALA A 42 -15.89 5.20 -7.12
CA ALA A 42 -16.28 4.14 -6.20
C ALA A 42 -17.76 4.23 -5.78
N TYR A 43 -18.26 5.44 -5.53
CA TYR A 43 -19.68 5.67 -5.23
C TYR A 43 -20.58 5.25 -6.39
N ASN A 44 -20.25 5.66 -7.62
CA ASN A 44 -21.00 5.25 -8.81
C ASN A 44 -21.01 3.71 -9.00
N ILE A 45 -19.88 3.04 -8.75
CA ILE A 45 -19.79 1.57 -8.80
C ILE A 45 -20.70 0.96 -7.73
N SER A 46 -20.61 1.44 -6.49
CA SER A 46 -21.43 1.00 -5.36
C SER A 46 -22.93 1.14 -5.65
N GLU A 47 -23.36 2.31 -6.10
CA GLU A 47 -24.76 2.57 -6.45
C GLU A 47 -25.27 1.67 -7.58
N THR A 48 -24.41 1.35 -8.55
CA THR A 48 -24.75 0.43 -9.65
C THR A 48 -25.07 -0.97 -9.13
N TYR A 49 -24.24 -1.51 -8.24
CA TYR A 49 -24.50 -2.80 -7.59
C TYR A 49 -25.73 -2.76 -6.68
N ARG A 50 -25.91 -1.68 -5.90
CA ARG A 50 -27.09 -1.51 -5.03
C ARG A 50 -28.41 -1.46 -5.81
N LYS A 51 -28.43 -0.82 -6.98
CA LYS A 51 -29.61 -0.83 -7.88
C LYS A 51 -29.98 -2.23 -8.35
N ARG A 52 -29.02 -3.16 -8.37
CA ARG A 52 -29.21 -4.59 -8.67
C ARG A 52 -29.54 -5.43 -7.42
N GLY A 53 -29.68 -4.80 -6.25
CA GLY A 53 -29.98 -5.48 -4.98
C GLY A 53 -28.77 -6.06 -4.25
N VAL A 54 -27.56 -5.86 -4.76
CA VAL A 54 -26.32 -6.39 -4.17
C VAL A 54 -25.83 -5.48 -3.04
N LYS A 55 -25.40 -6.09 -1.93
CA LYS A 55 -24.85 -5.36 -0.79
C LYS A 55 -23.44 -4.86 -1.07
N THR A 56 -23.16 -3.63 -0.65
CA THR A 56 -21.89 -2.95 -0.93
C THR A 56 -21.19 -2.48 0.33
N VAL A 57 -19.88 -2.61 0.35
CA VAL A 57 -19.01 -2.21 1.45
C VAL A 57 -17.89 -1.32 0.91
N LEU A 58 -17.75 -0.12 1.45
CA LEU A 58 -16.63 0.77 1.15
C LEU A 58 -15.59 0.69 2.27
N GLY A 59 -14.31 0.64 1.90
CA GLY A 59 -13.21 0.71 2.85
C GLY A 59 -11.98 1.40 2.26
N GLY A 60 -10.98 1.67 3.10
CA GLY A 60 -9.78 2.40 2.71
C GLY A 60 -9.75 3.83 3.25
N ILE A 61 -8.75 4.59 2.83
CA ILE A 61 -8.44 5.88 3.44
C ILE A 61 -9.58 6.89 3.34
N HIS A 62 -10.27 6.94 2.20
CA HIS A 62 -11.34 7.93 2.02
C HIS A 62 -12.58 7.62 2.86
N PRO A 63 -13.17 6.41 2.82
CA PRO A 63 -14.28 6.05 3.70
C PRO A 63 -13.94 6.10 5.19
N SER A 64 -12.66 6.00 5.56
CA SER A 64 -12.24 6.13 6.96
C SER A 64 -12.18 7.57 7.45
N MET A 65 -11.92 8.53 6.54
CA MET A 65 -11.81 9.96 6.85
C MET A 65 -13.10 10.73 6.56
N CYS A 66 -13.91 10.22 5.63
CA CYS A 66 -15.17 10.81 5.16
C CYS A 66 -16.33 9.81 5.39
N THR A 67 -16.36 9.20 6.57
CA THR A 67 -17.23 8.06 6.92
C THR A 67 -18.72 8.28 6.64
N GLU A 68 -19.28 9.41 7.10
CA GLU A 68 -20.70 9.72 6.91
C GLU A 68 -21.05 10.06 5.45
N GLU A 69 -20.09 10.62 4.70
CA GLU A 69 -20.26 10.84 3.26
C GLU A 69 -20.29 9.51 2.52
N ALA A 70 -19.27 8.67 2.74
CA ALA A 70 -19.15 7.38 2.08
C ALA A 70 -20.36 6.48 2.33
N LEU A 71 -20.91 6.49 3.55
CA LEU A 71 -22.07 5.70 3.93
C LEU A 71 -23.35 6.06 3.15
N GLN A 72 -23.47 7.26 2.60
CA GLN A 72 -24.61 7.61 1.74
C GLN A 72 -24.64 6.77 0.45
N HIS A 73 -23.49 6.25 0.04
CA HIS A 73 -23.29 5.55 -1.22
C HIS A 73 -23.18 4.02 -1.07
N CYS A 74 -23.16 3.46 0.14
CA CYS A 74 -23.03 2.02 0.38
C CYS A 74 -23.90 1.50 1.54
N ASP A 75 -23.93 0.18 1.73
CA ASP A 75 -24.63 -0.43 2.87
C ASP A 75 -23.78 -0.43 4.14
N SER A 76 -22.45 -0.48 4.00
CA SER A 76 -21.53 -0.55 5.12
C SER A 76 -20.19 0.14 4.83
N VAL A 77 -19.59 0.74 5.86
CA VAL A 77 -18.24 1.31 5.81
C VAL A 77 -17.31 0.57 6.77
N VAL A 78 -16.15 0.14 6.26
CA VAL A 78 -15.01 -0.29 7.07
C VAL A 78 -14.14 0.94 7.37
N VAL A 79 -14.05 1.29 8.65
CA VAL A 79 -13.26 2.44 9.14
C VAL A 79 -11.94 1.92 9.70
N GLY A 80 -10.83 2.31 9.07
CA GLY A 80 -9.48 1.86 9.38
C GLY A 80 -9.07 0.60 8.61
N GLU A 81 -8.18 -0.19 9.21
CA GLU A 81 -7.61 -1.40 8.61
C GLU A 81 -8.55 -2.61 8.75
N ALA A 82 -8.86 -3.28 7.65
CA ALA A 82 -9.89 -4.32 7.59
C ALA A 82 -9.49 -5.63 8.29
N GLU A 83 -8.21 -5.83 8.58
CA GLU A 83 -7.61 -7.07 9.10
C GLU A 83 -8.35 -7.65 10.31
N HIS A 84 -8.90 -6.81 11.19
CA HIS A 84 -9.59 -7.25 12.41
C HIS A 84 -11.11 -7.37 12.28
N VAL A 85 -11.71 -6.75 11.26
CA VAL A 85 -13.17 -6.66 11.14
C VAL A 85 -13.72 -7.42 9.94
N TRP A 86 -12.87 -7.76 8.97
CA TRP A 86 -13.27 -8.39 7.71
C TRP A 86 -14.00 -9.70 7.92
N HIS A 87 -13.51 -10.55 8.82
CA HIS A 87 -14.14 -11.83 9.08
C HIS A 87 -15.55 -11.68 9.68
N THR A 88 -15.70 -10.83 10.70
CA THR A 88 -17.00 -10.53 11.32
C THR A 88 -17.95 -9.89 10.32
N LEU A 89 -17.47 -9.01 9.46
CA LEU A 89 -18.26 -8.40 8.40
C LEU A 89 -18.84 -9.45 7.45
N LEU A 90 -18.03 -10.42 7.01
CA LEU A 90 -18.51 -11.50 6.13
C LEU A 90 -19.55 -12.38 6.83
N GLN A 91 -19.37 -12.71 8.11
CA GLN A 91 -20.35 -13.46 8.89
C GLN A 91 -21.68 -12.71 9.05
N ASP A 92 -21.60 -11.42 9.35
CA ASP A 92 -22.78 -10.56 9.46
C ASP A 92 -23.49 -10.44 8.11
N ALA A 93 -22.75 -10.34 6.99
CA ALA A 93 -23.31 -10.33 5.64
C ALA A 93 -24.08 -11.63 5.33
N GLN A 94 -23.47 -12.79 5.59
CA GLN A 94 -24.10 -14.11 5.41
C GLN A 94 -25.36 -14.27 6.26
N ALA A 95 -25.36 -13.73 7.47
CA ALA A 95 -26.51 -13.78 8.38
C ALA A 95 -27.60 -12.75 8.07
N GLY A 96 -27.43 -11.90 7.03
CA GLY A 96 -28.36 -10.80 6.73
C GLY A 96 -28.36 -9.68 7.79
N LYS A 97 -27.28 -9.55 8.56
CA LYS A 97 -27.11 -8.63 9.70
C LYS A 97 -25.98 -7.62 9.50
N LEU A 98 -25.67 -7.28 8.24
CA LEU A 98 -24.63 -6.33 7.89
C LEU A 98 -24.84 -4.99 8.62
N LYS A 99 -23.82 -4.54 9.37
CA LYS A 99 -23.85 -3.28 10.11
C LYS A 99 -23.48 -2.12 9.20
N ARG A 100 -23.93 -0.90 9.56
CA ARG A 100 -23.56 0.33 8.86
C ARG A 100 -22.06 0.65 8.98
N PHE A 101 -21.44 0.31 10.12
CA PHE A 101 -20.04 0.60 10.40
C PHE A 101 -19.30 -0.60 10.98
N TYR A 102 -18.11 -0.85 10.48
CA TYR A 102 -17.14 -1.77 11.04
C TYR A 102 -15.85 -1.01 11.36
N ASN A 103 -15.72 -0.59 12.62
CA ASN A 103 -14.55 0.14 13.10
C ASN A 103 -13.44 -0.83 13.50
N ALA A 104 -12.28 -0.70 12.88
CA ALA A 104 -11.11 -1.53 13.18
C ALA A 104 -10.67 -1.39 14.65
N GLY A 105 -10.81 -0.19 15.23
CA GLY A 105 -10.50 0.14 16.63
C GLY A 105 -9.00 0.08 17.00
N LYS A 106 -8.19 -0.62 16.21
CA LYS A 106 -6.74 -0.71 16.34
C LYS A 106 -6.09 -0.94 14.98
N LEU A 107 -4.84 -0.55 14.89
CA LEU A 107 -3.97 -0.84 13.76
C LEU A 107 -3.55 -2.31 13.76
N ALA A 108 -3.53 -2.92 12.57
CA ALA A 108 -3.16 -4.28 12.28
C ALA A 108 -1.73 -4.62 12.69
N ASP A 109 -1.52 -5.84 13.16
CA ASP A 109 -0.19 -6.41 13.30
C ASP A 109 0.29 -6.95 11.95
N LEU A 110 1.31 -6.32 11.37
CA LEU A 110 1.84 -6.74 10.08
C LEU A 110 2.55 -8.10 10.15
N THR A 111 3.04 -8.51 11.32
CA THR A 111 3.67 -9.83 11.50
C THR A 111 2.65 -10.97 11.37
N CYS A 112 1.36 -10.68 11.59
CA CYS A 112 0.27 -11.63 11.40
C CYS A 112 -0.41 -11.52 10.03
N SER A 113 0.06 -10.60 9.15
CA SER A 113 -0.56 -10.42 7.84
C SER A 113 -0.37 -11.67 6.96
N PRO A 114 -1.45 -12.21 6.38
CA PRO A 114 -1.32 -13.36 5.48
C PRO A 114 -0.62 -12.94 4.17
N ILE A 115 0.05 -13.89 3.55
CA ILE A 115 0.69 -13.69 2.24
C ILE A 115 -0.38 -13.25 1.23
N PRO A 116 -0.18 -12.15 0.48
CA PRO A 116 -1.13 -11.70 -0.51
C PRO A 116 -1.38 -12.75 -1.60
N ILE A 117 -2.65 -13.06 -1.82
CA ILE A 117 -3.09 -13.95 -2.89
C ILE A 117 -3.05 -13.17 -4.22
N ARG A 118 -1.94 -13.33 -4.96
CA ARG A 118 -1.70 -12.60 -6.22
C ARG A 118 -2.26 -13.30 -7.45
N PHE A 119 -2.56 -14.60 -7.40
CA PHE A 119 -2.92 -15.39 -8.60
C PHE A 119 -4.16 -14.87 -9.35
N MET A 120 -5.04 -14.13 -8.66
CA MET A 120 -6.21 -13.49 -9.28
C MET A 120 -5.89 -12.16 -9.99
N LEU A 121 -4.69 -11.61 -9.81
CA LEU A 121 -4.23 -10.41 -10.47
C LEU A 121 -3.44 -10.76 -11.73
N SER A 122 -3.63 -9.96 -12.78
CA SER A 122 -2.87 -10.06 -14.03
C SER A 122 -1.36 -10.02 -13.78
N THR A 123 -0.58 -10.82 -14.50
CA THR A 123 0.88 -10.72 -14.52
C THR A 123 1.38 -9.79 -15.63
N GLU A 124 0.54 -9.53 -16.64
CA GLU A 124 0.97 -8.93 -17.91
C GLU A 124 0.49 -7.49 -18.10
N ARG A 125 -0.57 -7.06 -17.38
CA ARG A 125 -1.16 -5.72 -17.53
C ARG A 125 -0.60 -4.67 -16.57
N TYR A 126 0.19 -5.07 -15.59
CA TYR A 126 0.84 -4.16 -14.65
C TYR A 126 2.29 -3.92 -15.02
N LEU A 127 2.78 -2.70 -14.82
CA LEU A 127 4.19 -2.34 -15.02
C LEU A 127 5.11 -3.00 -13.97
N SER A 128 4.67 -3.02 -12.70
CA SER A 128 5.42 -3.57 -11.57
C SER A 128 4.48 -4.29 -10.59
N ASP A 129 5.00 -5.24 -9.85
CA ASP A 129 4.31 -5.81 -8.69
C ASP A 129 4.47 -4.88 -7.48
N ILE A 130 3.41 -4.67 -6.70
CA ILE A 130 3.46 -3.85 -5.49
C ILE A 130 3.68 -4.72 -4.26
N VAL A 131 4.62 -4.34 -3.40
CA VAL A 131 4.87 -4.99 -2.10
C VAL A 131 4.85 -3.92 -1.01
N GLN A 132 4.11 -4.15 0.07
CA GLN A 132 4.13 -3.29 1.25
C GLN A 132 4.89 -4.02 2.35
N THR A 133 5.98 -3.43 2.86
CA THR A 133 6.77 -4.07 3.94
C THR A 133 6.49 -3.49 5.32
N THR A 134 6.12 -2.21 5.35
CA THR A 134 5.87 -1.41 6.56
C THR A 134 4.61 -0.58 6.42
N LYS A 135 4.04 -0.14 7.54
CA LYS A 135 2.97 0.88 7.58
C LYS A 135 3.25 1.88 8.70
N GLY A 136 2.82 3.11 8.48
CA GLY A 136 3.04 4.25 9.37
C GLY A 136 4.28 5.05 8.97
N CYS A 137 4.47 6.22 9.59
CA CYS A 137 5.65 7.06 9.37
C CYS A 137 5.96 7.91 10.62
N PRO A 138 7.21 7.96 11.12
CA PRO A 138 7.55 8.75 12.30
C PRO A 138 7.56 10.27 12.03
N PHE A 139 7.47 10.68 10.76
CA PHE A 139 7.37 12.09 10.40
C PHE A 139 5.91 12.58 10.51
N ASN A 140 5.76 13.81 10.99
CA ASN A 140 4.46 14.47 11.15
C ASN A 140 4.31 15.63 10.14
N CYS A 141 4.44 15.33 8.85
CA CYS A 141 4.25 16.33 7.80
C CYS A 141 2.77 16.76 7.77
N GLU A 142 2.50 18.06 7.80
CA GLU A 142 1.14 18.61 8.02
C GLU A 142 0.13 18.17 6.94
N PHE A 143 0.57 18.06 5.69
CA PHE A 143 -0.27 17.65 4.56
C PHE A 143 -0.49 16.13 4.45
N CYS A 144 0.23 15.31 5.24
CA CYS A 144 0.34 13.89 4.99
C CYS A 144 -0.72 13.07 5.73
N SER A 145 -1.53 12.32 4.98
CA SER A 145 -2.59 11.48 5.55
C SER A 145 -2.09 10.20 6.22
N VAL A 146 -0.84 9.77 5.97
CA VAL A 146 -0.25 8.54 6.54
C VAL A 146 -0.29 8.58 8.05
N HIS A 147 0.02 9.74 8.65
CA HIS A 147 0.01 9.86 10.10
C HIS A 147 -1.41 9.62 10.67
N ALA A 148 -2.42 10.22 10.05
CA ALA A 148 -3.82 10.10 10.46
C ALA A 148 -4.39 8.70 10.23
N PHE A 149 -3.99 8.02 9.15
CA PHE A 149 -4.54 6.72 8.75
C PHE A 149 -3.73 5.52 9.30
N ASP A 150 -2.42 5.50 9.08
CA ASP A 150 -1.53 4.37 9.40
C ASP A 150 -0.76 4.53 10.73
N GLY A 151 -0.78 5.73 11.32
CA GLY A 151 -0.15 6.07 12.60
C GLY A 151 1.32 6.52 12.51
N GLN A 152 1.87 7.04 13.62
CA GLN A 152 3.30 7.47 13.68
C GLN A 152 4.27 6.30 13.85
N ARG A 153 3.82 5.23 14.50
CA ARG A 153 4.67 4.10 14.82
C ARG A 153 4.80 3.22 13.59
N ILE A 154 6.04 3.06 13.12
CA ILE A 154 6.35 2.08 12.08
C ILE A 154 6.03 0.67 12.58
N ARG A 155 5.20 -0.02 11.81
CA ARG A 155 4.95 -1.46 11.91
C ARG A 155 5.55 -2.12 10.68
N ASN A 156 6.19 -3.27 10.84
CA ASN A 156 6.85 -3.98 9.73
C ASN A 156 6.33 -5.42 9.68
N LYS A 157 6.25 -5.99 8.48
CA LYS A 157 6.23 -7.44 8.29
C LYS A 157 7.55 -8.05 8.78
N THR A 158 7.60 -9.37 8.92
CA THR A 158 8.87 -10.08 9.07
C THR A 158 9.60 -10.16 7.73
N ILE A 159 10.92 -10.37 7.77
CA ILE A 159 11.72 -10.55 6.57
C ILE A 159 11.22 -11.76 5.77
N GLU A 160 10.87 -12.84 6.45
CA GLU A 160 10.40 -14.08 5.85
C GLU A 160 9.10 -13.88 5.06
N GLN A 161 8.16 -13.07 5.59
CA GLN A 161 6.93 -12.72 4.88
C GLN A 161 7.25 -11.99 3.57
N VAL A 162 8.12 -10.97 3.62
CA VAL A 162 8.49 -10.20 2.42
C VAL A 162 9.21 -11.08 1.41
N ILE A 163 10.15 -11.91 1.86
CA ILE A 163 10.86 -12.85 1.00
C ILE A 163 9.91 -13.87 0.34
N GLN A 164 8.89 -14.33 1.07
CA GLN A 164 7.89 -15.23 0.50
C GLN A 164 7.07 -14.55 -0.60
N GLU A 165 6.68 -13.28 -0.40
CA GLU A 165 6.03 -12.50 -1.47
C GLU A 165 6.90 -12.34 -2.70
N ILE A 166 8.21 -12.10 -2.53
CA ILE A 166 9.16 -12.01 -3.64
C ILE A 166 9.30 -13.35 -4.37
N LYS A 167 9.36 -14.47 -3.64
CA LYS A 167 9.35 -15.81 -4.24
C LYS A 167 8.09 -16.06 -5.06
N ASP A 168 6.93 -15.67 -4.55
CA ASP A 168 5.65 -15.85 -5.25
C ASP A 168 5.56 -14.99 -6.52
N ILE A 169 6.05 -13.74 -6.48
CA ILE A 169 6.16 -12.87 -7.67
C ILE A 169 7.06 -13.52 -8.72
N LYS A 170 8.25 -14.00 -8.32
CA LYS A 170 9.18 -14.68 -9.24
C LYS A 170 8.59 -15.96 -9.83
N ARG A 171 7.86 -16.74 -9.03
CA ARG A 171 7.23 -18.00 -9.47
C ARG A 171 6.14 -17.75 -10.52
N ARG A 172 5.30 -16.72 -10.30
CA ARG A 172 4.28 -16.31 -11.28
C ARG A 172 4.93 -15.94 -12.61
N GLY A 173 6.03 -15.19 -12.55
CA GLY A 173 6.69 -14.66 -13.72
C GLY A 173 5.82 -13.64 -14.47
N ALA A 174 6.45 -12.83 -15.30
CA ALA A 174 5.77 -11.97 -16.25
C ALA A 174 6.66 -11.85 -17.48
N ARG A 175 6.09 -11.98 -18.68
CA ARG A 175 6.88 -12.04 -19.92
C ARG A 175 7.69 -10.77 -20.15
N TYR A 176 7.15 -9.62 -19.75
CA TYR A 176 7.74 -8.32 -20.05
C TYR A 176 8.43 -7.63 -18.86
N LYS A 177 8.24 -8.12 -17.62
CA LYS A 177 8.85 -7.51 -16.43
C LYS A 177 10.28 -8.00 -16.25
N LYS A 178 11.24 -7.31 -16.87
CA LYS A 178 12.66 -7.60 -16.69
C LYS A 178 13.03 -7.61 -15.20
N LYS A 179 13.64 -8.71 -14.75
CA LYS A 179 14.02 -8.95 -13.35
C LYS A 179 12.87 -8.81 -12.34
N ASN A 180 11.61 -9.05 -12.72
CA ASN A 180 10.46 -8.91 -11.80
C ASN A 180 10.43 -7.53 -11.15
N ALA A 181 10.05 -6.50 -11.92
CA ALA A 181 9.95 -5.14 -11.41
C ALA A 181 9.00 -5.06 -10.20
N VAL A 182 9.51 -4.57 -9.07
CA VAL A 182 8.76 -4.40 -7.81
C VAL A 182 8.76 -2.93 -7.39
N PHE A 183 7.63 -2.43 -6.93
CA PHE A 183 7.56 -1.16 -6.22
C PHE A 183 7.23 -1.44 -4.76
N PHE A 184 8.12 -1.03 -3.86
CA PHE A 184 7.85 -1.04 -2.43
C PHE A 184 7.00 0.17 -2.07
N ALA A 185 5.73 -0.06 -1.73
CA ALA A 185 4.72 0.96 -1.46
C ALA A 185 4.79 1.58 -0.06
N ASP A 186 5.85 1.27 0.67
CA ASP A 186 6.23 1.90 1.93
C ASP A 186 6.32 3.41 1.79
N ASP A 187 5.64 4.16 2.67
CA ASP A 187 5.71 5.63 2.70
C ASP A 187 7.16 6.12 2.93
N ASN A 188 7.93 5.31 3.64
CA ASN A 188 9.37 5.46 3.78
C ASN A 188 10.02 4.10 4.07
N ILE A 189 10.59 3.45 3.05
CA ILE A 189 11.19 2.11 3.17
C ILE A 189 12.34 2.04 4.20
N ILE A 190 12.97 3.19 4.51
CA ILE A 190 14.08 3.28 5.46
C ILE A 190 13.66 3.79 6.85
N ALA A 191 12.37 3.95 7.12
CA ALA A 191 11.90 4.48 8.40
C ALA A 191 12.35 3.64 9.60
N ASN A 192 12.43 2.32 9.43
CA ASN A 192 13.13 1.43 10.36
C ASN A 192 14.45 0.96 9.73
N LYS A 193 15.53 1.68 10.02
CA LYS A 193 16.86 1.44 9.44
C LYS A 193 17.45 0.06 9.73
N LYS A 194 17.10 -0.56 10.87
CA LYS A 194 17.54 -1.93 11.20
C LYS A 194 16.84 -2.93 10.29
N PHE A 195 15.50 -2.85 10.23
CA PHE A 195 14.70 -3.69 9.34
C PHE A 195 15.09 -3.53 7.87
N ALA A 196 15.30 -2.30 7.40
CA ALA A 196 15.71 -2.03 6.02
C ALA A 196 17.04 -2.70 5.65
N ARG A 197 18.05 -2.67 6.54
CA ARG A 197 19.32 -3.38 6.33
C ARG A 197 19.12 -4.88 6.17
N GLU A 198 18.39 -5.48 7.12
CA GLU A 198 18.10 -6.92 7.10
C GLU A 198 17.33 -7.33 5.84
N LEU A 199 16.34 -6.52 5.44
CA LEU A 199 15.57 -6.72 4.22
C LEU A 199 16.43 -6.66 2.97
N PHE A 200 17.23 -5.62 2.79
CA PHE A 200 18.03 -5.47 1.57
C PHE A 200 19.10 -6.56 1.46
N VAL A 201 19.70 -7.00 2.57
CA VAL A 201 20.58 -8.18 2.57
C VAL A 201 19.82 -9.43 2.11
N ALA A 202 18.63 -9.67 2.67
CA ALA A 202 17.81 -10.83 2.31
C ALA A 202 17.32 -10.81 0.86
N LEU A 203 17.15 -9.63 0.24
CA LEU A 203 16.69 -9.48 -1.14
C LEU A 203 17.76 -9.80 -2.20
N ARG A 204 19.06 -9.66 -1.88
CA ARG A 204 20.18 -9.84 -2.83
C ARG A 204 20.10 -11.11 -3.68
N PRO A 205 19.82 -12.32 -3.12
CA PRO A 205 19.80 -13.56 -3.89
C PRO A 205 18.68 -13.61 -4.95
N TYR A 206 17.65 -12.77 -4.81
CA TYR A 206 16.46 -12.82 -5.66
C TYR A 206 16.63 -12.04 -6.96
N ASN A 207 17.67 -11.21 -7.11
CA ASN A 207 17.99 -10.45 -8.34
C ASN A 207 16.74 -9.78 -8.94
N ILE A 208 16.00 -9.06 -8.08
CA ILE A 208 14.83 -8.27 -8.49
C ILE A 208 15.26 -6.87 -8.92
N ASN A 209 14.44 -6.19 -9.72
CA ASN A 209 14.58 -4.75 -9.95
C ASN A 209 13.51 -4.04 -9.14
N TRP A 210 13.86 -3.06 -8.31
CA TRP A 210 12.87 -2.41 -7.46
C TRP A 210 13.03 -0.91 -7.29
N MET A 211 11.92 -0.26 -6.97
CA MET A 211 11.84 1.16 -6.62
C MET A 211 11.06 1.35 -5.32
N CYS A 212 11.23 2.51 -4.68
CA CYS A 212 10.59 2.81 -3.40
C CYS A 212 10.41 4.31 -3.19
N GLN A 213 9.75 4.67 -2.09
CA GLN A 213 9.82 5.99 -1.49
C GLN A 213 10.77 5.97 -0.28
N ALA A 214 11.56 7.03 -0.12
CA ALA A 214 12.42 7.20 1.05
C ALA A 214 12.55 8.67 1.46
N SER A 215 12.92 8.88 2.72
CA SER A 215 13.26 10.22 3.21
C SER A 215 14.66 10.66 2.77
N ILE A 216 14.84 11.98 2.68
CA ILE A 216 16.05 12.64 2.18
C ILE A 216 17.34 12.26 2.95
N ASP A 217 17.21 11.81 4.20
CA ASP A 217 18.33 11.42 5.07
C ASP A 217 19.02 10.13 4.62
N ILE A 218 18.45 9.38 3.66
CA ILE A 218 19.15 8.26 3.01
C ILE A 218 20.51 8.66 2.43
N SER A 219 20.65 9.92 2.00
CA SER A 219 21.89 10.48 1.48
C SER A 219 23.08 10.47 2.45
N LYS A 220 22.82 10.25 3.75
CA LYS A 220 23.84 10.19 4.80
C LYS A 220 24.21 8.76 5.22
N ASP A 221 23.56 7.75 4.68
CA ASP A 221 23.78 6.35 5.03
C ASP A 221 24.37 5.58 3.85
N ASP A 222 25.70 5.64 3.72
CA ASP A 222 26.46 5.00 2.65
C ASP A 222 26.31 3.48 2.62
N GLU A 223 26.14 2.87 3.80
CA GLU A 223 25.90 1.43 3.91
C GLU A 223 24.53 1.07 3.34
N LEU A 224 23.47 1.78 3.74
CA LEU A 224 22.13 1.54 3.20
C LEU A 224 22.08 1.78 1.69
N LEU A 225 22.67 2.86 1.16
CA LEU A 225 22.71 3.12 -0.28
C LEU A 225 23.38 1.97 -1.06
N ARG A 226 24.47 1.42 -0.52
CA ARG A 226 25.13 0.23 -1.09
C ARG A 226 24.22 -0.99 -1.06
N LEU A 227 23.59 -1.27 0.10
CA LEU A 227 22.66 -2.40 0.23
C LEU A 227 21.46 -2.27 -0.71
N MET A 228 20.91 -1.07 -0.87
CA MET A 228 19.83 -0.79 -1.82
C MET A 228 20.28 -1.13 -3.24
N ARG A 229 21.44 -0.62 -3.68
CA ARG A 229 21.97 -0.93 -5.01
C ARG A 229 22.21 -2.43 -5.21
N ASP A 230 22.89 -3.08 -4.28
CA ASP A 230 23.26 -4.50 -4.38
C ASP A 230 22.05 -5.43 -4.39
N SER A 231 20.95 -5.01 -3.75
CA SER A 231 19.68 -5.75 -3.74
C SER A 231 18.77 -5.43 -4.91
N GLY A 232 19.18 -4.53 -5.81
CA GLY A 232 18.48 -4.25 -7.07
C GLY A 232 17.65 -2.97 -7.10
N CYS A 233 17.89 -2.01 -6.19
CA CYS A 233 17.23 -0.71 -6.24
C CYS A 233 17.66 0.04 -7.51
N GLY A 234 16.68 0.34 -8.36
CA GLY A 234 16.84 1.14 -9.56
C GLY A 234 16.54 2.61 -9.34
N GLY A 235 15.64 2.96 -8.42
CA GLY A 235 15.27 4.36 -8.18
C GLY A 235 14.51 4.59 -6.89
N ILE A 236 14.63 5.82 -6.37
CA ILE A 236 14.05 6.26 -5.11
C ILE A 236 13.27 7.54 -5.35
N LEU A 237 12.00 7.55 -4.98
CA LEU A 237 11.20 8.77 -4.92
C LEU A 237 11.50 9.50 -3.60
N ILE A 238 12.14 10.67 -3.69
CA ILE A 238 12.45 11.52 -2.53
C ILE A 238 11.41 12.63 -2.42
N GLY A 239 10.74 12.71 -1.27
CA GLY A 239 9.83 13.81 -0.97
C GLY A 239 10.57 15.10 -0.62
N PHE A 240 11.03 15.86 -1.62
CA PHE A 240 11.65 17.18 -1.43
C PHE A 240 10.62 18.26 -1.04
N GLU A 241 9.44 18.22 -1.67
CA GLU A 241 8.26 19.11 -1.57
C GLU A 241 8.48 20.58 -1.93
N SER A 242 9.55 21.21 -1.46
CA SER A 242 9.75 22.65 -1.64
C SER A 242 11.22 23.02 -1.48
N THR A 243 11.68 23.97 -2.29
CA THR A 243 13.01 24.60 -2.13
C THR A 243 12.99 25.76 -1.13
N SER A 244 11.80 26.28 -0.79
CA SER A 244 11.62 27.34 0.22
C SER A 244 11.65 26.77 1.63
N LYS A 245 12.59 27.27 2.46
CA LYS A 245 12.70 26.92 3.88
C LYS A 245 11.43 27.26 4.66
N ASN A 246 10.80 28.40 4.36
CA ASN A 246 9.57 28.82 5.04
C ASN A 246 8.42 27.85 4.75
N ASN A 247 8.27 27.38 3.52
CA ASN A 247 7.24 26.40 3.18
C ASN A 247 7.52 25.05 3.86
N LEU A 248 8.76 24.59 3.86
CA LEU A 248 9.14 23.35 4.56
C LEU A 248 8.86 23.43 6.07
N ALA A 249 9.09 24.59 6.69
CA ALA A 249 8.76 24.81 8.10
C ALA A 249 7.24 24.69 8.33
N ARG A 250 6.43 25.37 7.50
CA ARG A 250 4.96 25.33 7.58
C ARG A 250 4.40 23.92 7.36
N MET A 251 5.00 23.13 6.48
CA MET A 251 4.63 21.74 6.23
C MET A 251 5.14 20.75 7.29
N HIS A 252 5.83 21.23 8.34
CA HIS A 252 6.51 20.41 9.34
C HIS A 252 7.56 19.45 8.75
N LYS A 253 8.16 19.81 7.62
CA LYS A 253 9.20 19.04 6.92
C LYS A 253 10.61 19.61 7.14
N ALA A 254 10.90 19.99 8.38
CA ALA A 254 12.14 20.67 8.76
C ALA A 254 13.41 19.83 8.49
N ILE A 255 13.31 18.49 8.46
CA ILE A 255 14.44 17.62 8.12
C ILE A 255 15.05 17.98 6.77
N ASN A 256 14.22 18.32 5.76
CA ASN A 256 14.68 18.67 4.43
C ASN A 256 15.50 19.96 4.38
N GLN A 257 15.31 20.87 5.35
CA GLN A 257 16.05 22.15 5.38
C GLN A 257 17.54 21.99 5.68
N ARG A 258 17.95 20.80 6.16
CA ARG A 258 19.33 20.49 6.55
C ARG A 258 20.20 20.01 5.39
N TYR A 259 19.63 19.93 4.18
CA TYR A 259 20.28 19.28 3.04
C TYR A 259 20.34 20.21 1.84
N ASN A 260 21.44 20.11 1.09
CA ASN A 260 21.53 20.61 -0.27
C ASN A 260 20.96 19.55 -1.23
N TYR A 261 19.88 19.87 -1.94
CA TYR A 261 19.18 18.88 -2.77
C TYR A 261 20.01 18.38 -3.93
N VAL A 262 20.85 19.25 -4.52
CA VAL A 262 21.73 18.86 -5.63
C VAL A 262 22.77 17.86 -5.14
N GLU A 263 23.34 18.06 -3.94
CA GLU A 263 24.28 17.13 -3.33
C GLU A 263 23.61 15.80 -2.97
N VAL A 264 22.40 15.84 -2.45
CA VAL A 264 21.60 14.64 -2.16
C VAL A 264 21.37 13.81 -3.43
N VAL A 265 20.91 14.45 -4.50
CA VAL A 265 20.67 13.79 -5.79
C VAL A 265 21.98 13.18 -6.33
N ARG A 266 23.07 13.97 -6.37
CA ARG A 266 24.39 13.47 -6.81
C ARG A 266 24.89 12.32 -5.96
N LYS A 267 24.68 12.36 -4.65
CA LYS A 267 25.08 11.31 -3.72
C LYS A 267 24.32 10.01 -3.98
N ILE A 268 23.01 10.06 -4.18
CA ILE A 268 22.23 8.85 -4.49
C ILE A 268 22.63 8.31 -5.88
N GLN A 269 22.78 9.19 -6.87
CA GLN A 269 23.19 8.82 -8.23
C GLN A 269 24.60 8.23 -8.29
N SER A 270 25.51 8.61 -7.39
CA SER A 270 26.86 8.02 -7.31
C SER A 270 26.84 6.52 -6.97
N TYR A 271 25.75 6.00 -6.41
CA TYR A 271 25.52 4.57 -6.19
C TYR A 271 24.77 3.89 -7.35
N GLY A 272 24.53 4.61 -8.45
CA GLY A 272 23.82 4.09 -9.63
C GLY A 272 22.30 3.96 -9.43
N ILE A 273 21.73 4.76 -8.52
CA ILE A 273 20.30 4.77 -8.20
C ILE A 273 19.67 6.07 -8.72
N PHE A 274 18.54 5.99 -9.41
CA PHE A 274 17.79 7.17 -9.88
C PHE A 274 17.05 7.88 -8.74
N VAL A 275 16.90 9.19 -8.86
CA VAL A 275 16.08 10.05 -7.99
C VAL A 275 15.11 10.83 -8.84
#